data_AF-A0A0A1WTU3-F1
#
_entry.id   AF-A0A0A1WTU3-F1
#
_cell.length_a   1.000
_cell.length_b   1.000
_cell.length_c   1.000
_cell.angle_alpha   90.00
_cell.angle_beta   90.00
_cell.angle_gamma   90.00
#
_symmetry.space_group_name_H-M   'P 1'
#
loop_
_entity.id
_entity.type
_entity.pdbx_description
1 polymer ?
#
loop_
_entity_poly.entity_id
_entity_poly.type
_entity_poly.pdbx_seq_one_letter_code
_entity_poly.pdbx_strand_id
1 'polypeptide(L)'
;AGFDVWLGNGRGNIYSRNNTKMSLNSTNFWQFSWHEIGAIDLPDTIDYILEKTGEKQLHYVGHSQGGTSYFVLTSFRPEYNAKVRSAHLLAPAVFMGNTTHPLVHLFKPYVSVPGGSGMRLLGDQMFIPHNMLAQRALDTACGGEPRFPEFCRTLFYTWAGTEASNINATLLPYIAETHPAGISTNQGIHYIQLHNSNFFRQYDHGVQKNRKVYAQAEPPNYQLENVSADTYVYYGMSDTSVNWQDIQRLPEHISSLKLLYKVPDESWGHIDFIFAMKVKETINEQVINYCKQYEIDGVIKEN
;
A
#
# COMPACT_ATOMS: atom_id res chain seq x y z
N ALA A 1 22.28 -1.40 -11.80
CA ALA A 1 21.92 -0.19 -11.04
C ALA A 1 22.79 0.00 -9.79
N GLY A 2 23.26 -1.09 -9.14
CA GLY A 2 24.29 -1.00 -8.10
C GLY A 2 23.79 -0.75 -6.68
N PHE A 3 22.46 -0.81 -6.46
CA PHE A 3 21.85 -0.62 -5.15
C PHE A 3 21.85 -1.91 -4.33
N ASP A 4 22.02 -1.79 -3.01
CA ASP A 4 21.64 -2.82 -2.05
C ASP A 4 20.12 -2.77 -1.83
N VAL A 5 19.42 -3.89 -2.08
CA VAL A 5 17.95 -3.92 -2.17
C VAL A 5 17.35 -4.71 -1.03
N TRP A 6 16.50 -4.04 -0.25
CA TRP A 6 15.76 -4.61 0.87
C TRP A 6 14.26 -4.65 0.57
N LEU A 7 13.61 -5.79 0.82
CA LEU A 7 12.18 -6.00 0.57
C LEU A 7 11.43 -6.14 1.91
N GLY A 8 10.64 -5.12 2.26
CA GLY A 8 9.87 -5.09 3.50
C GLY A 8 8.63 -5.98 3.47
N ASN A 9 8.22 -6.49 4.64
CA ASN A 9 7.02 -7.30 4.82
C ASN A 9 6.13 -6.74 5.92
N GLY A 10 4.96 -6.21 5.55
CA GLY A 10 3.99 -5.66 6.50
C GLY A 10 3.39 -6.74 7.41
N ARG A 11 3.14 -6.38 8.67
CA ARG A 11 2.52 -7.27 9.66
C ARG A 11 1.25 -7.96 9.13
N GLY A 12 1.09 -9.23 9.46
CA GLY A 12 -0.05 -10.06 9.05
C GLY A 12 0.06 -10.68 7.66
N ASN A 13 1.07 -10.35 6.86
CA ASN A 13 1.34 -11.08 5.62
C ASN A 13 1.99 -12.46 5.91
N ILE A 14 2.07 -13.36 4.92
CA ILE A 14 2.61 -14.73 5.09
C ILE A 14 4.02 -14.78 5.71
N TYR A 15 4.83 -13.73 5.57
CA TYR A 15 6.20 -13.65 6.09
C TYR A 15 6.31 -12.91 7.44
N SER A 16 5.30 -12.13 7.83
CA SER A 16 5.27 -11.30 9.04
C SER A 16 4.07 -11.64 9.94
N ARG A 17 3.90 -12.93 10.25
CA ARG A 17 2.79 -13.50 11.04
C ARG A 17 3.19 -14.06 12.41
N ASN A 18 4.26 -13.53 12.99
CA ASN A 18 4.68 -13.92 14.33
C ASN A 18 4.59 -12.72 15.29
N ASN A 19 4.17 -12.97 16.52
CA ASN A 19 4.10 -11.94 17.56
C ASN A 19 4.49 -12.56 18.92
N THR A 20 5.28 -11.83 19.70
CA THR A 20 5.82 -12.30 20.99
C THR A 20 4.77 -12.40 22.10
N LYS A 21 3.59 -11.77 21.92
CA LYS A 21 2.53 -11.67 22.94
C LYS A 21 1.19 -12.25 22.50
N MET A 22 0.95 -12.36 21.19
CA MET A 22 -0.36 -12.67 20.62
C MET A 22 -0.29 -13.83 19.64
N SER A 23 -1.27 -14.73 19.73
CA SER A 23 -1.46 -15.81 18.75
C SER A 23 -2.22 -15.32 17.52
N LEU A 24 -1.94 -15.90 16.35
CA LEU A 24 -2.69 -15.68 15.10
C LEU A 24 -4.19 -15.94 15.22
N ASN A 25 -4.60 -16.79 16.16
CA ASN A 25 -6.01 -17.10 16.41
C ASN A 25 -6.71 -16.03 17.29
N SER A 26 -5.97 -15.06 17.81
CA SER A 26 -6.53 -13.96 18.60
C SER A 26 -6.95 -12.82 17.68
N THR A 27 -8.15 -12.27 17.90
CA THR A 27 -8.60 -11.03 17.22
C THR A 27 -7.65 -9.86 17.49
N ASN A 28 -7.01 -9.81 18.66
CA ASN A 28 -6.04 -8.77 19.00
C ASN A 28 -4.82 -8.78 18.07
N PHE A 29 -4.45 -9.94 17.50
CA PHE A 29 -3.37 -10.01 16.52
C PHE A 29 -3.71 -9.20 15.26
N TRP A 30 -4.99 -9.22 14.86
CA TRP A 30 -5.50 -8.58 13.65
C TRP A 30 -6.04 -7.17 13.90
N GLN A 31 -5.90 -6.63 15.11
CA GLN A 31 -6.26 -5.25 15.47
C GLN A 31 -5.22 -4.24 14.98
N PHE A 32 -5.00 -4.18 13.67
CA PHE A 32 -4.14 -3.19 13.03
C PHE A 32 -4.68 -2.81 11.65
N SER A 33 -4.35 -1.62 11.18
CA SER A 33 -4.54 -1.15 9.82
C SER A 33 -3.18 -0.75 9.22
N TRP A 34 -3.20 -0.06 8.09
CA TRP A 34 -1.97 0.51 7.50
C TRP A 34 -1.38 1.64 8.36
N HIS A 35 -2.12 2.16 9.36
CA HIS A 35 -1.55 3.07 10.36
C HIS A 35 -0.38 2.41 11.09
N GLU A 36 -0.56 1.23 11.65
CA GLU A 36 0.51 0.55 12.39
C GLU A 36 1.67 0.13 11.49
N ILE A 37 1.41 -0.17 10.21
CA ILE A 37 2.47 -0.45 9.24
C ILE A 37 3.35 0.80 9.05
N GLY A 38 2.74 1.97 8.83
CA GLY A 38 3.48 3.22 8.68
C GLY A 38 4.11 3.74 9.98
N ALA A 39 3.42 3.61 11.11
CA ALA A 39 3.84 4.20 12.38
C ALA A 39 4.81 3.32 13.18
N ILE A 40 4.88 2.01 12.89
CA ILE A 40 5.70 1.04 13.63
C ILE A 40 6.55 0.19 12.67
N ASP A 41 5.94 -0.56 11.72
CA ASP A 41 6.70 -1.51 10.89
C ASP A 41 7.78 -0.82 10.05
N LEU A 42 7.43 0.29 9.38
CA LEU A 42 8.37 1.04 8.55
C LEU A 42 9.52 1.66 9.38
N PRO A 43 9.27 2.36 10.50
CA PRO A 43 10.33 2.80 11.41
C PRO A 43 11.32 1.71 11.80
N ASP A 44 10.80 0.58 12.30
CA ASP A 44 11.63 -0.53 12.78
C ASP A 44 12.44 -1.16 11.64
N THR A 45 11.83 -1.28 10.45
CA THR A 45 12.50 -1.79 9.25
C THR A 45 13.60 -0.84 8.78
N ILE A 46 13.34 0.46 8.69
CA ILE A 46 14.31 1.47 8.26
C ILE A 46 15.49 1.50 9.24
N ASP A 47 15.22 1.55 10.54
CA ASP A 47 16.27 1.61 11.56
C ASP A 47 17.15 0.37 11.53
N TYR A 48 16.55 -0.82 11.39
CA TYR A 48 17.30 -2.06 11.22
C TYR A 48 18.20 -2.02 9.98
N ILE A 49 17.69 -1.58 8.83
CA ILE A 49 18.48 -1.51 7.59
C ILE A 49 19.66 -0.56 7.76
N LEU A 50 19.41 0.66 8.26
CA LEU A 50 20.46 1.67 8.46
C LEU A 50 21.51 1.22 9.47
N GLU A 51 21.11 0.55 10.54
CA GLU A 51 22.05 -0.06 11.51
C GLU A 51 22.90 -1.15 10.86
N LYS A 52 22.28 -2.02 10.04
CA LYS A 52 22.99 -3.15 9.40
C LYS A 52 23.95 -2.73 8.30
N THR A 53 23.60 -1.72 7.52
CA THR A 53 24.42 -1.25 6.40
C THR A 53 25.43 -0.19 6.83
N GLY A 54 25.16 0.54 7.92
CA GLY A 54 25.92 1.72 8.33
C GLY A 54 25.57 2.98 7.54
N GLU A 55 24.60 2.90 6.63
CA GLU A 55 24.08 4.05 5.89
C GLU A 55 23.25 4.97 6.79
N LYS A 56 23.21 6.26 6.47
CA LYS A 56 22.40 7.25 7.22
C LYS A 56 20.99 7.43 6.66
N GLN A 57 20.81 7.12 5.39
CA GLN A 57 19.57 7.35 4.65
C GLN A 57 19.40 6.28 3.57
N LEU A 58 18.17 6.07 3.10
CA LEU A 58 17.85 5.14 2.01
C LEU A 58 16.88 5.74 0.99
N HIS A 59 16.78 5.11 -0.18
CA HIS A 59 15.68 5.37 -1.11
C HIS A 59 14.50 4.48 -0.77
N TYR A 60 13.30 5.06 -0.69
CA TYR A 60 12.08 4.31 -0.46
C TYR A 60 11.32 4.10 -1.76
N VAL A 61 10.88 2.88 -2.05
CA VAL A 61 9.96 2.60 -3.15
C VAL A 61 8.73 1.89 -2.58
N GLY A 62 7.54 2.44 -2.82
CA GLY A 62 6.30 1.89 -2.29
C GLY A 62 5.21 1.86 -3.35
N HIS A 63 4.57 0.72 -3.51
CA HIS A 63 3.39 0.57 -4.36
C HIS A 63 2.11 0.54 -3.53
N SER A 64 1.04 1.20 -3.99
CA SER A 64 -0.28 1.09 -3.37
C SER A 64 -0.26 1.45 -1.87
N GLN A 65 -0.61 0.50 -1.01
CA GLN A 65 -0.52 0.63 0.45
C GLN A 65 0.90 0.93 0.96
N GLY A 66 1.94 0.52 0.25
CA GLY A 66 3.32 0.91 0.57
C GLY A 66 3.47 2.43 0.56
N GLY A 67 2.91 3.11 -0.45
CA GLY A 67 2.87 4.56 -0.48
C GLY A 67 1.96 5.19 0.59
N THR A 68 0.86 4.52 0.94
CA THR A 68 0.01 4.94 2.08
C THR A 68 0.81 4.93 3.38
N SER A 69 1.51 3.81 3.63
CA SER A 69 2.30 3.59 4.84
C SER A 69 3.47 4.56 4.91
N TYR A 70 4.11 4.87 3.78
CA TYR A 70 5.12 5.92 3.68
C TYR A 70 4.56 7.28 4.11
N PHE A 71 3.40 7.69 3.59
CA PHE A 71 2.81 8.97 3.99
C PHE A 71 2.38 8.98 5.44
N VAL A 72 1.90 7.86 6.00
CA VAL A 72 1.72 7.75 7.46
C VAL A 72 3.04 8.00 8.18
N LEU A 73 4.10 7.28 7.83
CA LEU A 73 5.41 7.42 8.46
C LEU A 73 5.89 8.88 8.46
N THR A 74 5.98 9.49 7.29
CA THR A 74 6.63 10.80 7.13
C THR A 74 5.77 11.97 7.59
N SER A 75 4.44 11.81 7.68
CA SER A 75 3.57 12.83 8.27
C SER A 75 3.38 12.70 9.78
N PHE A 76 3.28 11.46 10.28
CA PHE A 76 3.01 11.15 11.69
C PHE A 76 4.28 11.09 12.54
N ARG A 77 5.41 10.71 11.93
CA ARG A 77 6.74 10.63 12.53
C ARG A 77 7.74 11.40 11.67
N PRO A 78 7.62 12.75 11.62
CA PRO A 78 8.37 13.57 10.68
C PRO A 78 9.90 13.45 10.83
N GLU A 79 10.40 12.97 11.96
CA GLU A 79 11.83 12.67 12.16
C GLU A 79 12.38 11.63 11.15
N TYR A 80 11.54 10.77 10.57
CA TYR A 80 11.95 9.81 9.55
C TYR A 80 12.13 10.41 8.16
N ASN A 81 11.63 11.63 7.89
CA ASN A 81 11.92 12.30 6.63
C ASN A 81 13.44 12.47 6.43
N ALA A 82 14.19 12.71 7.50
CA ALA A 82 15.65 12.84 7.45
C ALA A 82 16.37 11.53 7.10
N LYS A 83 15.70 10.37 7.20
CA LYS A 83 16.26 9.04 6.88
C LYS A 83 15.96 8.59 5.45
N VAL A 84 15.24 9.41 4.67
CA VAL A 84 14.84 9.09 3.30
C VAL A 84 15.50 10.05 2.32
N ARG A 85 16.31 9.52 1.40
CA ARG A 85 16.95 10.27 0.32
C ARG A 85 15.90 10.75 -0.69
N SER A 86 15.23 9.79 -1.30
CA SER A 86 14.07 10.01 -2.16
C SER A 86 13.02 8.93 -1.92
N ALA A 87 11.76 9.27 -2.16
CA ALA A 87 10.64 8.33 -2.13
C ALA A 87 9.98 8.24 -3.51
N HIS A 88 9.82 7.03 -4.01
CA HIS A 88 9.16 6.72 -5.28
C HIS A 88 7.89 5.92 -5.03
N LEU A 89 6.75 6.59 -5.19
CA LEU A 89 5.45 6.08 -4.80
C LEU A 89 4.62 5.74 -6.03
N LEU A 90 4.42 4.44 -6.24
CA LEU A 90 3.74 3.88 -7.41
C LEU A 90 2.26 3.68 -7.05
N ALA A 91 1.38 4.52 -7.59
CA ALA A 91 -0.05 4.54 -7.28
C ALA A 91 -0.36 4.55 -5.76
N PRO A 92 0.11 5.56 -4.98
CA PRO A 92 -0.09 5.59 -3.53
C PRO A 92 -1.56 5.84 -3.15
N ALA A 93 -2.17 4.96 -2.36
CA ALA A 93 -3.56 5.11 -1.92
C ALA A 93 -3.72 6.12 -0.76
N VAL A 94 -3.78 7.42 -1.07
CA VAL A 94 -3.89 8.49 -0.06
C VAL A 94 -5.33 8.97 0.10
N PHE A 95 -5.90 9.51 -0.97
CA PHE A 95 -7.31 9.84 -1.06
C PHE A 95 -8.01 8.78 -1.89
N MET A 96 -9.25 8.44 -1.52
CA MET A 96 -10.02 7.36 -2.17
C MET A 96 -11.48 7.74 -2.44
N GLY A 97 -11.81 9.03 -2.50
CA GLY A 97 -13.18 9.49 -2.74
C GLY A 97 -13.74 9.03 -4.09
N ASN A 98 -12.87 8.83 -5.08
CA ASN A 98 -13.22 8.51 -6.46
C ASN A 98 -12.87 7.07 -6.86
N THR A 99 -12.51 6.21 -5.91
CA THR A 99 -12.21 4.79 -6.21
C THR A 99 -13.43 4.08 -6.82
N THR A 100 -13.19 3.34 -7.90
CA THR A 100 -14.20 2.54 -8.60
C THR A 100 -14.01 1.04 -8.38
N HIS A 101 -13.03 0.66 -7.52
CA HIS A 101 -12.70 -0.73 -7.28
C HIS A 101 -13.90 -1.54 -6.75
N PRO A 102 -14.26 -2.68 -7.39
CA PRO A 102 -15.48 -3.43 -7.05
C PRO A 102 -15.58 -3.84 -5.58
N LEU A 103 -14.47 -4.26 -4.95
CA LEU A 103 -14.48 -4.68 -3.54
C LEU A 103 -14.87 -3.54 -2.58
N VAL A 104 -14.47 -2.30 -2.87
CA VAL A 104 -14.84 -1.16 -2.03
C VAL A 104 -16.36 -0.97 -2.06
N HIS A 105 -16.94 -0.94 -3.26
CA HIS A 105 -18.39 -0.77 -3.44
C HIS A 105 -19.20 -1.95 -2.90
N LEU A 106 -18.67 -3.17 -3.01
CA LEU A 106 -19.31 -4.38 -2.49
C LEU A 106 -19.37 -4.37 -0.95
N PHE A 107 -18.28 -4.02 -0.27
CA PHE A 107 -18.20 -4.12 1.19
C PHE A 107 -18.66 -2.85 1.92
N LYS A 108 -18.66 -1.69 1.26
CA LYS A 108 -19.06 -0.39 1.85
C LYS A 108 -20.40 -0.44 2.61
N PRO A 109 -21.50 -1.03 2.10
CA PRO A 109 -22.77 -1.07 2.83
C PRO A 109 -22.69 -1.79 4.19
N TYR A 110 -21.73 -2.71 4.35
CA TYR A 110 -21.61 -3.55 5.55
C TYR A 110 -20.71 -2.94 6.63
N VAL A 111 -19.72 -2.12 6.25
CA VAL A 111 -18.69 -1.61 7.19
C VAL A 111 -18.57 -0.08 7.21
N SER A 112 -19.43 0.64 6.49
CA SER A 112 -19.37 2.10 6.34
C SER A 112 -19.65 2.89 7.62
N VAL A 113 -20.37 2.32 8.59
CA VAL A 113 -20.72 3.00 9.85
C VAL A 113 -19.62 2.75 10.89
N PRO A 114 -18.82 3.77 11.26
CA PRO A 114 -17.74 3.60 12.23
C PRO A 114 -18.27 3.20 13.60
N GLY A 115 -17.67 2.15 14.16
CA GLY A 115 -18.12 1.54 15.41
C GLY A 115 -19.48 0.83 15.30
N GLY A 116 -20.07 0.68 14.11
CA GLY A 116 -21.31 -0.06 13.87
C GLY A 116 -21.16 -1.58 14.03
N SER A 117 -22.28 -2.31 14.01
CA SER A 117 -22.29 -3.77 14.19
C SER A 117 -21.48 -4.50 13.12
N GLY A 118 -21.57 -4.09 11.86
CA GLY A 118 -20.82 -4.72 10.77
C GLY A 118 -19.31 -4.55 10.91
N MET A 119 -18.84 -3.36 11.28
CA MET A 119 -17.42 -3.13 11.58
C MET A 119 -16.94 -3.97 12.77
N ARG A 120 -17.74 -4.08 13.84
CA ARG A 120 -17.42 -4.92 15.00
C ARG A 120 -17.40 -6.42 14.68
N LEU A 121 -18.24 -6.86 13.73
CA LEU A 121 -18.35 -8.26 13.34
C LEU A 121 -17.26 -8.65 12.34
N LEU A 122 -16.94 -7.78 11.38
CA LEU A 122 -16.06 -8.07 10.24
C LEU A 122 -14.64 -7.53 10.42
N GLY A 123 -14.43 -6.61 11.37
CA GLY A 123 -13.11 -6.10 11.75
C GLY A 123 -12.32 -7.11 12.58
N ASP A 124 -11.05 -6.80 12.80
CA ASP A 124 -10.13 -7.58 13.65
C ASP A 124 -9.99 -9.06 13.23
N GLN A 125 -10.04 -9.32 11.92
CA GLN A 125 -9.93 -10.65 11.34
C GLN A 125 -8.87 -10.72 10.25
N MET A 126 -8.49 -11.94 9.89
CA MET A 126 -7.72 -12.20 8.69
C MET A 126 -8.63 -12.11 7.45
N PHE A 127 -8.31 -11.22 6.50
CA PHE A 127 -9.18 -10.95 5.33
C PHE A 127 -9.34 -12.15 4.39
N ILE A 128 -8.37 -13.07 4.37
CA ILE A 128 -8.49 -14.39 3.74
C ILE A 128 -7.67 -15.36 4.61
N PRO A 129 -8.30 -16.30 5.33
CA PRO A 129 -7.57 -17.29 6.11
C PRO A 129 -6.56 -18.03 5.25
N HIS A 130 -5.29 -18.03 5.63
CA HIS A 130 -4.29 -18.86 4.94
C HIS A 130 -4.54 -20.32 5.33
N ASN A 131 -5.37 -20.98 4.53
CA ASN A 131 -5.72 -22.38 4.69
C ASN A 131 -4.91 -23.20 3.68
N MET A 132 -4.03 -24.08 4.17
CA MET A 132 -3.19 -24.93 3.32
C MET A 132 -3.99 -25.75 2.30
N LEU A 133 -5.22 -26.18 2.63
CA LEU A 133 -6.08 -26.91 1.71
C LEU A 133 -6.62 -26.01 0.60
N ALA A 134 -7.01 -24.77 0.94
CA ALA A 134 -7.45 -23.79 -0.04
C ALA A 134 -6.30 -23.36 -0.96
N GLN A 135 -5.11 -23.16 -0.41
CA GLN A 135 -3.89 -22.85 -1.18
C GLN A 135 -3.55 -24.00 -2.13
N ARG A 136 -3.49 -25.24 -1.65
CA ARG A 136 -3.29 -26.41 -2.54
C ARG A 136 -4.36 -26.54 -3.62
N ALA A 137 -5.61 -26.23 -3.30
CA ALA A 137 -6.69 -26.23 -4.29
C ALA A 137 -6.49 -25.13 -5.35
N LEU A 138 -6.05 -23.93 -4.94
CA LEU A 138 -5.69 -22.84 -5.83
C LEU A 138 -4.47 -23.21 -6.69
N ASP A 139 -3.41 -23.77 -6.11
CA ASP A 139 -2.22 -24.24 -6.83
C ASP A 139 -2.61 -25.28 -7.88
N THR A 140 -3.52 -26.20 -7.54
CA THR A 140 -4.00 -27.23 -8.48
C THR A 140 -4.90 -26.66 -9.57
N ALA A 141 -5.73 -25.66 -9.25
CA ALA A 141 -6.65 -25.04 -10.20
C ALA A 141 -5.94 -24.06 -11.14
N CYS A 142 -4.94 -23.35 -10.61
CA CYS A 142 -4.35 -22.17 -11.24
C CYS A 142 -2.87 -22.34 -11.60
N GLY A 143 -2.10 -23.27 -11.03
CA GLY A 143 -0.67 -23.43 -11.29
C GLY A 143 -0.34 -24.13 -12.61
N GLY A 144 0.80 -23.76 -13.22
CA GLY A 144 1.33 -24.43 -14.41
C GLY A 144 0.43 -24.30 -15.65
N GLU A 145 -0.14 -25.43 -16.11
CA GLU A 145 -1.23 -25.46 -17.09
C GLU A 145 -2.58 -25.46 -16.35
N PRO A 146 -3.19 -24.29 -16.09
CA PRO A 146 -4.36 -24.19 -15.23
C PRO A 146 -5.52 -25.01 -15.77
N ARG A 147 -6.09 -25.88 -14.92
CA ARG A 147 -7.28 -26.66 -15.26
C ARG A 147 -8.53 -25.79 -15.40
N PHE A 148 -8.54 -24.62 -14.77
CA PHE A 148 -9.66 -23.66 -14.79
C PHE A 148 -9.16 -22.21 -15.01
N PRO A 149 -8.64 -21.88 -16.21
CA PRO A 149 -8.00 -20.58 -16.47
C PRO A 149 -8.96 -19.40 -16.25
N GLU A 150 -10.24 -19.54 -16.59
CA GLU A 150 -11.25 -18.50 -16.39
C GLU A 150 -11.55 -18.21 -14.91
N PHE A 151 -11.52 -19.24 -14.05
CA PHE A 151 -11.68 -19.07 -12.61
C PHE A 151 -10.50 -18.28 -12.02
N CYS A 152 -9.28 -18.63 -12.40
CA CYS A 152 -8.06 -17.97 -11.94
C CYS A 152 -7.99 -16.52 -12.44
N ARG A 153 -8.39 -16.27 -13.69
CA ARG A 153 -8.54 -14.93 -14.25
C ARG A 153 -9.56 -14.10 -13.46
N THR A 154 -10.71 -14.68 -13.13
CA THR A 154 -11.76 -14.02 -12.32
C THR A 154 -11.29 -13.72 -10.90
N LEU A 155 -10.60 -14.68 -10.26
CA LEU A 155 -10.05 -14.52 -8.92
C LEU A 155 -8.99 -13.41 -8.89
N PHE A 156 -8.11 -13.39 -9.88
CA PHE A 156 -7.13 -12.33 -10.06
C PHE A 156 -7.82 -10.96 -10.16
N TYR A 157 -8.80 -10.81 -11.07
CA TYR A 157 -9.52 -9.54 -11.24
C TYR A 157 -10.35 -9.09 -10.05
N THR A 158 -10.72 -10.01 -9.16
CA THR A 158 -11.45 -9.66 -7.95
C THR A 158 -10.60 -8.80 -7.01
N TRP A 159 -9.28 -9.01 -6.97
CA TRP A 159 -8.36 -8.25 -6.13
C TRP A 159 -7.50 -7.24 -6.91
N ALA A 160 -7.11 -7.55 -8.15
CA ALA A 160 -6.22 -6.73 -8.97
C ALA A 160 -6.92 -5.57 -9.70
N GLY A 161 -8.25 -5.60 -9.76
CA GLY A 161 -9.03 -4.79 -10.70
C GLY A 161 -9.19 -5.48 -12.05
N THR A 162 -9.97 -4.88 -12.93
CA THR A 162 -10.23 -5.38 -14.30
C THR A 162 -9.17 -4.96 -15.33
N GLU A 163 -8.19 -4.16 -14.91
CA GLU A 163 -7.14 -3.55 -15.72
C GLU A 163 -5.98 -4.52 -16.01
N ALA A 164 -6.15 -5.40 -16.98
CA ALA A 164 -5.15 -6.43 -17.32
C ALA A 164 -4.48 -6.28 -18.68
N SER A 165 -4.74 -5.19 -19.41
CA SER A 165 -4.29 -5.00 -20.80
C SER A 165 -2.78 -5.13 -20.97
N ASN A 166 -2.01 -4.82 -19.92
CA ASN A 166 -0.55 -4.80 -19.97
C ASN A 166 0.12 -6.00 -19.32
N ILE A 167 -0.65 -6.94 -18.77
CA ILE A 167 -0.12 -8.09 -18.02
C ILE A 167 0.06 -9.29 -18.96
N ASN A 168 1.19 -9.98 -18.83
CA ASN A 168 1.39 -11.26 -19.49
C ASN A 168 0.47 -12.31 -18.85
N ALA A 169 -0.53 -12.79 -19.60
CA ALA A 169 -1.53 -13.74 -19.11
C ALA A 169 -0.91 -15.03 -18.53
N THR A 170 0.26 -15.45 -19.02
CA THR A 170 0.99 -16.62 -18.51
C THR A 170 1.51 -16.42 -17.08
N LEU A 171 1.62 -15.18 -16.60
CA LEU A 171 2.05 -14.88 -15.22
C LEU A 171 0.89 -14.92 -14.21
N LEU A 172 -0.37 -14.87 -14.66
CA LEU A 172 -1.53 -14.80 -13.77
C LEU A 172 -1.59 -15.95 -12.75
N PRO A 173 -1.33 -17.22 -13.11
CA PRO A 173 -1.11 -18.33 -12.18
C PRO A 173 -0.17 -18.01 -11.00
N TYR A 174 1.03 -17.54 -11.31
CA TYR A 174 2.09 -17.30 -10.34
C TYR A 174 1.78 -16.10 -9.44
N ILE A 175 1.10 -15.09 -9.99
CA ILE A 175 0.63 -13.94 -9.21
C ILE A 175 -0.46 -14.40 -8.23
N ALA A 176 -1.41 -15.23 -8.67
CA ALA A 176 -2.49 -15.75 -7.83
C ALA A 176 -2.01 -16.67 -6.70
N GLU A 177 -0.90 -17.40 -6.88
CA GLU A 177 -0.28 -18.23 -5.83
C GLU A 177 0.32 -17.38 -4.70
N THR A 178 0.82 -16.20 -5.03
CA THR A 178 1.53 -15.32 -4.07
C THR A 178 0.65 -14.19 -3.53
N HIS A 179 -0.46 -13.88 -4.20
CA HIS A 179 -1.34 -12.76 -3.87
C HIS A 179 -2.81 -13.17 -3.73
N PRO A 180 -3.52 -12.65 -2.69
CA PRO A 180 -3.01 -11.76 -1.66
C PRO A 180 -2.18 -12.50 -0.60
N ALA A 181 -1.06 -11.92 -0.20
CA ALA A 181 -0.18 -12.44 0.86
C ALA A 181 -0.80 -12.35 2.28
N GLY A 182 -2.04 -11.85 2.38
CA GLY A 182 -2.85 -11.73 3.59
C GLY A 182 -2.68 -10.41 4.34
N ILE A 183 -3.80 -9.95 4.90
CA ILE A 183 -3.97 -8.65 5.53
C ILE A 183 -4.97 -8.78 6.70
N SER A 184 -4.94 -7.85 7.66
CA SER A 184 -6.11 -7.61 8.53
C SER A 184 -7.27 -7.02 7.73
N THR A 185 -8.50 -7.44 8.02
CA THR A 185 -9.74 -6.85 7.49
C THR A 185 -9.84 -5.36 7.80
N ASN A 186 -9.23 -4.90 8.88
CA ASN A 186 -9.21 -3.49 9.26
C ASN A 186 -8.51 -2.61 8.23
N GLN A 187 -7.56 -3.13 7.43
CA GLN A 187 -6.94 -2.35 6.35
C GLN A 187 -7.96 -1.99 5.26
N GLY A 188 -8.76 -2.97 4.82
CA GLY A 188 -9.84 -2.75 3.85
C GLY A 188 -10.95 -1.85 4.40
N ILE A 189 -11.35 -2.06 5.67
CA ILE A 189 -12.31 -1.18 6.34
C ILE A 189 -11.80 0.26 6.40
N HIS A 190 -10.52 0.45 6.73
CA HIS A 190 -9.93 1.78 6.80
C HIS A 190 -9.98 2.48 5.43
N TYR A 191 -9.64 1.80 4.33
CA TYR A 191 -9.81 2.39 2.99
C TYR A 191 -11.26 2.73 2.64
N ILE A 192 -12.24 1.93 3.08
CA ILE A 192 -13.67 2.27 2.93
C ILE A 192 -14.03 3.54 3.72
N GLN A 193 -13.42 3.76 4.89
CA GLN A 193 -13.59 5.01 5.64
C GLN A 193 -12.98 6.21 4.90
N LEU A 194 -11.83 6.04 4.24
CA LEU A 194 -11.23 7.06 3.39
C LEU A 194 -12.13 7.37 2.20
N HIS A 195 -12.75 6.36 1.58
CA HIS A 195 -13.72 6.56 0.51
C HIS A 195 -14.94 7.38 0.97
N ASN A 196 -15.45 7.13 2.18
CA ASN A 196 -16.61 7.86 2.71
C ASN A 196 -16.29 9.31 3.12
N SER A 197 -15.10 9.51 3.68
CA SER A 197 -14.69 10.81 4.24
C SER A 197 -13.96 11.71 3.25
N ASN A 198 -13.32 11.09 2.26
CA ASN A 198 -12.43 11.71 1.30
C ASN A 198 -11.22 12.46 1.90
N PHE A 199 -10.85 12.10 3.14
CA PHE A 199 -9.70 12.63 3.87
C PHE A 199 -8.69 11.52 4.14
N PHE A 200 -7.40 11.86 4.06
CA PHE A 200 -6.33 10.97 4.52
C PHE A 200 -6.17 11.12 6.04
N ARG A 201 -6.68 10.15 6.80
CA ARG A 201 -6.82 10.26 8.26
C ARG A 201 -6.73 8.92 8.97
N GLN A 202 -6.58 8.97 10.29
CA GLN A 202 -6.50 7.76 11.13
C GLN A 202 -7.82 6.99 11.16
N TYR A 203 -7.75 5.76 11.71
CA TYR A 203 -8.87 4.82 11.70
C TYR A 203 -10.05 5.34 12.53
N ASP A 204 -11.25 5.35 11.94
CA ASP A 204 -12.46 5.75 12.66
C ASP A 204 -13.02 4.57 13.47
N HIS A 205 -12.88 4.63 14.78
CA HIS A 205 -13.40 3.61 15.68
C HIS A 205 -14.87 3.81 16.08
N GLY A 206 -15.49 4.90 15.63
CA GLY A 206 -16.76 5.42 16.13
C GLY A 206 -16.58 6.33 17.35
N VAL A 207 -17.51 7.27 17.52
CA VAL A 207 -17.43 8.41 18.46
C VAL A 207 -16.93 8.04 19.86
N GLN A 208 -17.46 6.97 20.47
CA GLN A 208 -17.10 6.60 21.83
C GLN A 208 -15.64 6.14 21.95
N LYS A 209 -15.15 5.36 20.98
CA LYS A 209 -13.77 4.86 20.99
C LYS A 209 -12.79 5.92 20.48
N ASN A 210 -13.18 6.74 19.51
CA ASN A 210 -12.39 7.90 19.08
C ASN A 210 -12.12 8.86 20.25
N ARG A 211 -13.11 9.16 21.09
CA ARG A 211 -12.90 10.01 22.28
C ARG A 211 -11.89 9.41 23.26
N LYS A 212 -11.76 8.09 23.31
CA LYS A 212 -10.77 7.40 24.17
C LYS A 212 -9.38 7.36 23.53
N VAL A 213 -9.30 7.17 22.22
CA VAL A 213 -8.03 7.01 21.49
C VAL A 213 -7.43 8.36 21.09
N TYR A 214 -8.26 9.29 20.62
CA TYR A 214 -7.85 10.57 20.02
C TYR A 214 -8.23 11.79 20.86
N ALA A 215 -8.97 11.63 21.95
CA ALA A 215 -9.57 12.73 22.72
C ALA A 215 -10.56 13.62 21.92
N GLN A 216 -11.02 13.17 20.74
CA GLN A 216 -12.00 13.85 19.89
C GLN A 216 -12.99 12.86 19.26
N ALA A 217 -14.10 13.37 18.73
CA ALA A 217 -15.17 12.51 18.20
C ALA A 217 -14.83 11.87 16.84
N GLU A 218 -14.05 12.57 16.01
CA GLU A 218 -13.60 12.12 14.68
C GLU A 218 -12.10 11.80 14.70
N PRO A 219 -11.60 10.89 13.86
CA PRO A 219 -10.17 10.64 13.78
C PRO A 219 -9.41 11.84 13.21
N PRO A 220 -8.18 12.12 13.68
CA PRO A 220 -7.36 13.20 13.15
C PRO A 220 -6.83 12.88 11.74
N ASN A 221 -6.69 13.92 10.92
CA ASN A 221 -6.04 13.84 9.62
C ASN A 221 -4.52 13.71 9.78
N TYR A 222 -3.89 12.98 8.87
CA TYR A 222 -2.43 13.02 8.73
C TYR A 222 -2.03 14.35 8.10
N GLN A 223 -1.06 15.04 8.70
CA GLN A 223 -0.58 16.33 8.24
C GLN A 223 0.45 16.10 7.12
N LEU A 224 -0.02 16.00 5.88
CA LEU A 224 0.83 15.76 4.71
C LEU A 224 1.85 16.88 4.47
N GLU A 225 1.58 18.06 5.02
CA GLU A 225 2.48 19.23 5.02
C GLU A 225 3.79 18.95 5.78
N ASN A 226 3.81 17.95 6.67
CA ASN A 226 5.01 17.52 7.39
C ASN A 226 5.94 16.64 6.54
N VAL A 227 5.50 16.18 5.36
CA VAL A 227 6.33 15.38 4.47
C VAL A 227 7.37 16.30 3.81
N SER A 228 8.65 16.04 4.08
CA SER A 228 9.75 16.91 3.65
C SER A 228 10.80 16.20 2.80
N ALA A 229 10.80 14.86 2.74
CA ALA A 229 11.69 14.10 1.87
C ALA A 229 11.29 14.25 0.39
N ASP A 230 12.28 14.20 -0.51
CA ASP A 230 12.08 14.35 -1.96
C ASP A 230 11.17 13.23 -2.48
N THR A 231 9.94 13.60 -2.86
CA THR A 231 8.88 12.62 -3.17
C THR A 231 8.53 12.65 -4.65
N TYR A 232 8.44 11.47 -5.27
CA TYR A 232 8.09 11.23 -6.65
C TYR A 232 6.87 10.31 -6.67
N VAL A 233 5.76 10.76 -7.27
CA VAL A 233 4.51 10.01 -7.34
C VAL A 233 4.21 9.65 -8.79
N TYR A 234 3.82 8.41 -9.04
CA TYR A 234 3.51 7.87 -10.36
C TYR A 234 2.07 7.36 -10.36
N TYR A 235 1.28 7.68 -11.38
CA TYR A 235 -0.13 7.29 -11.45
C TYR A 235 -0.60 6.95 -12.87
N GLY A 236 -1.52 6.01 -12.96
CA GLY A 236 -2.16 5.56 -14.20
C GLY A 236 -3.58 6.08 -14.30
N MET A 237 -4.08 6.24 -15.53
CA MET A 237 -5.43 6.79 -15.76
C MET A 237 -6.54 5.75 -15.65
N SER A 238 -6.20 4.47 -15.85
CA SER A 238 -7.15 3.37 -15.73
C SER A 238 -7.19 2.76 -14.32
N ASP A 239 -6.36 3.24 -13.39
CA ASP A 239 -6.31 2.74 -12.01
C ASP A 239 -7.64 2.93 -11.27
N THR A 240 -8.36 1.83 -11.07
CA THR A 240 -9.66 1.78 -10.38
C THR A 240 -9.52 1.81 -8.87
N SER A 241 -8.36 1.43 -8.34
CA SER A 241 -8.09 1.44 -6.89
C SER A 241 -7.76 2.85 -6.43
N VAL A 242 -6.75 3.44 -7.05
CA VAL A 242 -6.20 4.76 -6.77
C VAL A 242 -6.49 5.67 -7.95
N ASN A 243 -7.67 6.29 -7.91
CA ASN A 243 -8.16 7.13 -8.99
C ASN A 243 -7.23 8.34 -9.22
N TRP A 244 -6.93 8.65 -10.47
CA TRP A 244 -6.06 9.76 -10.84
C TRP A 244 -6.53 11.13 -10.31
N GLN A 245 -7.85 11.34 -10.19
CA GLN A 245 -8.43 12.57 -9.65
C GLN A 245 -8.07 12.76 -8.17
N ASP A 246 -7.98 11.65 -7.43
CA ASP A 246 -7.58 11.66 -6.02
C ASP A 246 -6.08 11.96 -5.88
N ILE A 247 -5.24 11.35 -6.73
CA ILE A 247 -3.79 11.59 -6.74
C ILE A 247 -3.45 13.05 -7.09
N GLN A 248 -4.18 13.67 -8.01
CA GLN A 248 -3.94 15.05 -8.43
C GLN A 248 -4.14 16.10 -7.34
N ARG A 249 -4.68 15.72 -6.18
CA ARG A 249 -4.78 16.58 -5.00
C ARG A 249 -3.48 16.67 -4.20
N LEU A 250 -2.57 15.69 -4.32
CA LEU A 250 -1.33 15.64 -3.54
C LEU A 250 -0.44 16.90 -3.63
N PRO A 251 -0.30 17.58 -4.80
CA PRO A 251 0.51 18.80 -4.90
C PRO A 251 0.03 19.94 -3.98
N GLU A 252 -1.25 19.98 -3.62
CA GLU A 252 -1.81 20.99 -2.72
C GLU A 252 -1.41 20.77 -1.25
N HIS A 253 -0.96 19.56 -0.92
CA HIS A 253 -0.69 19.12 0.46
C HIS A 253 0.78 18.81 0.74
N ILE A 254 1.60 18.59 -0.30
CA ILE A 254 2.99 18.12 -0.15
C ILE A 254 3.94 19.05 -0.91
N SER A 255 4.61 19.94 -0.19
CA SER A 255 5.58 20.87 -0.77
C SER A 255 6.86 20.20 -1.27
N SER A 256 7.21 19.01 -0.78
CA SER A 256 8.40 18.25 -1.19
C SER A 256 8.20 17.38 -2.43
N LEU A 257 7.03 17.46 -3.08
CA LEU A 257 6.72 16.70 -4.29
C LEU A 257 7.58 17.20 -5.47
N LYS A 258 8.54 16.39 -5.89
CA LYS A 258 9.44 16.67 -7.03
C LYS A 258 8.83 16.30 -8.37
N LEU A 259 7.96 15.30 -8.39
CA LEU A 259 7.34 14.79 -9.60
C LEU A 259 5.95 14.23 -9.31
N LEU A 260 4.99 14.62 -10.13
CA LEU A 260 3.70 13.95 -10.26
C LEU A 260 3.59 13.40 -11.68
N TYR A 261 4.03 12.15 -11.87
CA TYR A 261 4.16 11.52 -13.17
C TYR A 261 2.89 10.78 -13.58
N LYS A 262 2.23 11.29 -14.61
CA LYS A 262 1.19 10.55 -15.34
C LYS A 262 1.85 9.55 -16.28
N VAL A 263 1.53 8.26 -16.14
CA VAL A 263 1.96 7.26 -17.11
C VAL A 263 1.32 7.55 -18.48
N PRO A 264 2.10 7.63 -19.58
CA PRO A 264 1.57 7.98 -20.90
C PRO A 264 0.54 6.99 -21.46
N ASP A 265 0.64 5.72 -21.07
CA ASP A 265 -0.34 4.71 -21.44
C ASP A 265 -1.63 4.91 -20.63
N GLU A 266 -2.69 5.37 -21.29
CA GLU A 266 -3.99 5.59 -20.66
C GLU A 266 -4.60 4.30 -20.09
N SER A 267 -4.19 3.12 -20.59
CA SER A 267 -4.64 1.82 -20.08
C SER A 267 -3.91 1.37 -18.81
N TRP A 268 -2.90 2.13 -18.35
CA TRP A 268 -2.10 1.76 -17.19
C TRP A 268 -2.95 1.72 -15.92
N GLY A 269 -3.12 0.52 -15.38
CA GLY A 269 -3.91 0.23 -14.18
C GLY A 269 -3.08 0.14 -12.90
N HIS A 270 -3.75 -0.25 -11.81
CA HIS A 270 -3.14 -0.31 -10.48
C HIS A 270 -1.97 -1.29 -10.38
N ILE A 271 -2.15 -2.47 -10.98
CA ILE A 271 -1.20 -3.59 -10.86
C ILE A 271 -0.11 -3.53 -11.95
N ASP A 272 -0.29 -2.71 -12.97
CA ASP A 272 0.69 -2.50 -14.04
C ASP A 272 2.02 -1.93 -13.52
N PHE A 273 1.98 -1.18 -12.42
CA PHE A 273 3.18 -0.70 -11.72
C PHE A 273 4.10 -1.81 -11.21
N ILE A 274 3.63 -3.06 -11.16
CA ILE A 274 4.40 -4.23 -10.73
C ILE A 274 4.54 -5.25 -11.87
N PHE A 275 3.45 -5.57 -12.58
CA PHE A 275 3.40 -6.72 -13.49
C PHE A 275 3.24 -6.37 -14.99
N ALA A 276 3.21 -5.09 -15.37
CA ALA A 276 3.12 -4.76 -16.79
C ALA A 276 4.35 -5.24 -17.55
N MET A 277 4.15 -5.74 -18.77
CA MET A 277 5.24 -6.20 -19.65
C MET A 277 6.29 -5.11 -19.90
N LYS A 278 5.89 -3.84 -19.89
CA LYS A 278 6.75 -2.66 -20.10
C LYS A 278 7.06 -1.89 -18.81
N VAL A 279 6.88 -2.50 -17.65
CA VAL A 279 7.13 -1.85 -16.34
C VAL A 279 8.58 -1.38 -16.21
N LYS A 280 9.52 -2.11 -16.81
CA LYS A 280 10.94 -1.75 -16.79
C LYS A 280 11.18 -0.40 -17.43
N GLU A 281 10.77 -0.24 -18.69
CA GLU A 281 11.00 0.96 -19.49
C GLU A 281 10.13 2.14 -19.01
N THR A 282 8.92 1.85 -18.56
CA THR A 282 7.93 2.88 -18.21
C THR A 282 8.16 3.45 -16.81
N ILE A 283 8.54 2.60 -15.85
CA ILE A 283 8.62 2.95 -14.42
C ILE A 283 10.03 2.73 -13.87
N ASN A 284 10.55 1.51 -13.93
CA ASN A 284 11.75 1.13 -13.16
C ASN A 284 12.99 1.91 -13.58
N GLU A 285 13.19 2.13 -14.87
CA GLU A 285 14.32 2.92 -15.38
C GLU A 285 14.25 4.37 -14.90
N GLN A 286 13.05 4.96 -14.84
CA GLN A 286 12.87 6.32 -14.30
C GLN A 286 13.20 6.38 -12.81
N VAL A 287 12.68 5.45 -12.01
CA VAL A 287 12.99 5.34 -10.57
C VAL A 287 14.50 5.23 -10.36
N ILE A 288 15.16 4.31 -11.07
CA ILE A 288 16.62 4.12 -11.00
C ILE A 288 17.38 5.40 -11.37
N ASN A 289 16.93 6.11 -12.41
CA ASN A 289 17.58 7.33 -12.86
C ASN A 289 17.46 8.46 -11.84
N TYR A 290 16.29 8.65 -11.22
CA TYR A 290 16.11 9.65 -10.18
C TYR A 290 16.89 9.31 -8.91
N CYS A 291 16.94 8.04 -8.49
CA CYS A 291 17.80 7.64 -7.36
C CYS A 291 19.27 7.98 -7.66
N LYS A 292 19.79 7.62 -8.83
CA LYS A 292 21.17 7.95 -9.23
C LYS A 292 21.42 9.46 -9.31
N GLN A 293 20.46 10.24 -9.80
CA GLN A 293 20.59 11.68 -9.87
C GLN A 293 20.73 12.29 -8.47
N TYR A 294 19.94 11.81 -7.51
CA TYR A 294 20.05 12.24 -6.12
C TYR A 294 21.45 11.98 -5.54
N GLU A 295 22.01 10.80 -5.81
CA GLU A 295 23.38 10.46 -5.38
C GLU A 295 24.44 11.39 -5.97
N ILE A 296 24.33 11.73 -7.24
CA ILE A 296 25.25 12.66 -7.92
C ILE A 296 25.14 14.07 -7.31
N ASP A 297 23.91 14.55 -7.12
CA ASP A 297 23.66 15.89 -6.58
C ASP A 297 24.11 16.01 -5.11
N GLY A 298 24.01 14.93 -4.34
CA GLY A 298 24.51 14.84 -2.97
C GLY A 298 26.04 14.97 -2.90
N VAL A 299 26.75 14.22 -3.75
CA VAL A 299 28.24 14.28 -3.83
C VAL A 299 28.74 15.67 -4.20
N ILE A 300 28.01 16.41 -5.06
CA ILE A 300 28.40 17.78 -5.44
C ILE A 300 28.22 18.77 -4.29
N LYS A 301 27.29 18.54 -3.36
CA LYS A 301 27.03 19.44 -2.22
C LYS A 301 27.98 19.24 -1.04
N GLU A 302 28.60 18.06 -0.93
CA GLU A 302 29.56 17.74 0.13
C GLU A 302 31.03 18.11 -0.21
N ASN A 303 31.31 18.45 -1.47
CA ASN A 303 32.61 18.94 -1.95
C ASN A 303 32.63 20.46 -2.14
#